data_AF-A0A3D2JWK2-F1
#
_entry.id   AF-A0A3D2JWK2-F1
#
_cell.length_a   1.000
_cell.length_b   1.000
_cell.length_c   1.000
_cell.angle_alpha   90.00
_cell.angle_beta   90.00
_cell.angle_gamma   90.00
#
_symmetry.space_group_name_H-M   'P 1'
#
loop_
_entity.id
_entity.type
_entity.pdbx_description
1 polymer ?
#
loop_
_entity_poly.entity_id
_entity_poly.type
_entity_poly.pdbx_seq_one_letter_code
_entity_poly.pdbx_strand_id
1 'polypeptide(L)'
;MTDTKRRSSRALFSPILLSASLLIAGKVLAQGDYEVPRTEWGQPDLQGVWNFSSNVPMQRPAQYGTRQFLSAAEIEEIEAR
;
A
#
# COMPACT_ATOMS: atom_id res chain seq x y z
N MET A 1 26.96 -53.98 33.02
CA MET A 1 26.46 -54.37 31.68
C MET A 1 24.94 -54.37 31.81
N THR A 2 24.17 -53.33 31.51
CA THR A 2 24.30 -52.21 30.59
C THR A 2 23.43 -51.04 31.04
N ASP A 3 23.95 -49.84 30.79
CA ASP A 3 23.30 -48.57 30.51
C ASP A 3 21.78 -48.62 30.20
N THR A 4 21.01 -47.70 30.77
CA THR A 4 20.02 -46.96 29.97
C THR A 4 19.82 -45.58 30.61
N LYS A 5 20.70 -44.64 30.25
CA LYS A 5 20.53 -43.21 30.51
C LYS A 5 19.39 -42.68 29.64
N ARG A 6 18.18 -42.58 30.19
CA ARG A 6 17.03 -41.93 29.51
C ARG A 6 17.29 -40.43 29.37
N ARG A 7 17.95 -40.04 28.26
CA ARG A 7 18.15 -38.64 27.88
C ARG A 7 16.80 -38.07 27.43
N SER A 8 16.16 -37.32 28.32
CA SER A 8 14.96 -36.55 28.03
C SER A 8 15.29 -35.44 27.04
N SER A 9 15.10 -35.71 25.75
CA SER A 9 15.10 -34.69 24.71
C SER A 9 13.85 -33.83 24.89
N ARG A 10 13.98 -32.71 25.61
CA ARG A 10 13.02 -31.61 25.53
C ARG A 10 13.08 -31.12 24.10
N ALA A 11 12.12 -31.52 23.27
CA ALA A 11 11.84 -30.84 22.03
C ALA A 11 11.44 -29.41 22.41
N LEU A 12 12.41 -28.50 22.43
CA LEU A 12 12.17 -27.07 22.48
C LEU A 12 11.49 -26.74 21.15
N PHE A 13 10.16 -26.80 21.14
CA PHE A 13 9.35 -26.28 20.05
C PHE A 13 9.79 -24.83 19.83
N SER A 14 10.54 -24.59 18.76
CA SER A 14 11.13 -23.29 18.46
C SER A 14 10.00 -22.30 18.22
N PRO A 15 9.72 -21.37 19.17
CA PRO A 15 8.62 -20.42 19.02
C PRO A 15 8.84 -19.52 17.82
N ILE A 16 10.10 -19.33 17.41
CA ILE A 16 10.51 -18.52 16.25
C ILE A 16 9.98 -19.12 14.95
N LEU A 17 9.99 -20.44 14.78
CA LEU A 17 9.47 -21.08 13.55
C LEU A 17 7.94 -21.02 13.48
N LEU A 18 7.27 -21.12 14.62
CA LEU A 18 5.81 -21.00 14.70
C LEU A 18 5.36 -19.55 14.45
N SER A 19 6.05 -18.58 15.06
CA SER A 19 5.81 -17.15 14.85
C SER A 19 6.11 -16.72 13.41
N ALA A 20 7.19 -17.21 12.81
CA ALA A 20 7.51 -16.92 11.41
C ALA A 20 6.44 -17.48 10.46
N SER A 21 5.95 -18.70 10.71
CA SER A 21 4.89 -19.33 9.92
C SER A 21 3.57 -18.55 10.00
N LEU A 22 3.23 -18.03 11.19
CA LEU A 22 2.03 -17.21 11.39
C LEU A 22 2.10 -15.85 10.66
N LEU A 23 3.27 -15.22 10.63
CA LEU A 23 3.49 -13.97 9.91
C LEU A 23 3.39 -14.15 8.38
N ILE A 24 3.84 -15.29 7.86
CA ILE A 24 3.78 -15.61 6.43
C ILE A 24 2.35 -15.94 6.01
N ALA A 25 1.62 -16.76 6.79
CA ALA A 25 0.23 -17.12 6.50
C ALA A 25 -0.71 -15.90 6.45
N GLY A 26 -0.50 -14.92 7.35
CA GLY A 26 -1.30 -13.68 7.35
C GLY A 26 -1.13 -12.80 6.11
N LYS A 27 0.03 -12.85 5.44
CA LYS A 27 0.27 -12.11 4.18
C LYS A 27 -0.41 -12.79 2.99
N VAL A 28 -0.39 -14.12 2.94
CA VAL A 28 -0.99 -14.91 1.85
C VAL A 28 -2.51 -14.76 1.82
N LEU A 29 -3.16 -14.74 2.99
CA LEU A 29 -4.62 -14.61 3.08
C LEU A 29 -5.12 -13.17 2.88
N ALA A 30 -4.24 -12.17 2.90
CA ALA A 30 -4.60 -10.77 2.73
C ALA A 30 -4.61 -10.32 1.25
N GLN A 31 -4.04 -11.12 0.34
CA GLN A 31 -4.15 -10.89 -1.09
C GLN A 31 -5.49 -11.44 -1.56
N GLY A 32 -6.53 -10.59 -1.54
CA GLY A 32 -7.76 -10.90 -2.25
C GLY A 32 -7.51 -10.93 -3.76
N ASP A 33 -8.11 -11.90 -4.44
CA ASP A 33 -8.13 -11.96 -5.90
C ASP A 33 -9.03 -10.83 -6.43
N TYR A 34 -8.44 -9.65 -6.62
CA TYR A 34 -9.16 -8.53 -7.20
C TYR A 34 -9.38 -8.76 -8.70
N GLU A 35 -10.65 -8.90 -9.09
CA GLU A 35 -11.05 -8.94 -10.49
C GLU A 35 -11.58 -7.56 -10.92
N VAL A 36 -11.04 -7.03 -12.02
CA VAL A 36 -11.45 -5.73 -12.57
C VAL A 36 -12.87 -5.85 -13.12
N PRO A 37 -13.86 -5.10 -12.59
CA PRO A 37 -15.21 -5.09 -13.15
C PRO A 37 -15.19 -4.63 -14.61
N ARG A 38 -16.02 -5.24 -15.46
CA ARG A 38 -16.08 -4.92 -16.89
C ARG A 38 -17.47 -4.53 -17.33
N THR A 39 -17.55 -3.64 -18.32
CA THR A 39 -18.78 -3.27 -19.02
C THR A 39 -19.25 -4.41 -19.93
N GLU A 40 -20.46 -4.31 -20.48
CA GLU A 40 -21.01 -5.29 -21.44
C GLU A 40 -20.17 -5.45 -22.72
N TRP A 41 -19.33 -4.46 -23.03
CA TRP A 41 -18.37 -4.49 -24.14
C TRP A 41 -16.99 -5.00 -23.74
N GLY A 42 -16.83 -5.51 -22.51
CA GLY A 42 -15.60 -6.11 -22.01
C GLY A 42 -14.49 -5.14 -21.60
N GLN A 43 -14.80 -3.84 -21.49
CA GLN A 43 -13.85 -2.81 -21.07
C GLN A 43 -13.89 -2.63 -19.54
N PRO A 44 -12.80 -2.17 -18.88
CA PRO A 44 -12.85 -1.84 -17.45
C PRO A 44 -13.96 -0.85 -17.13
N ASP A 45 -14.76 -1.15 -16.10
CA ASP A 45 -15.80 -0.25 -15.63
C ASP A 45 -15.20 0.80 -14.70
N LEU A 46 -15.21 2.07 -15.15
CA LEU A 46 -14.70 3.22 -14.42
C LEU A 46 -15.84 4.07 -13.81
N GLN A 47 -17.06 3.52 -13.75
CA GLN A 47 -18.18 4.16 -13.08
C GLN A 47 -17.95 4.23 -11.56
N GLY A 48 -18.50 5.26 -10.92
CA GLY A 48 -18.36 5.47 -9.48
C GLY A 48 -18.40 6.94 -9.10
N VAL A 49 -18.28 7.22 -7.80
CA VAL A 49 -18.16 8.58 -7.28
C VAL A 49 -16.69 8.93 -7.18
N TRP A 50 -16.24 9.85 -8.03
CA TRP A 50 -14.87 10.34 -8.06
C TRP A 50 -14.78 11.68 -7.32
N ASN A 51 -13.74 11.86 -6.52
CA ASN A 51 -13.42 13.16 -5.93
C ASN A 51 -12.60 13.99 -6.95
N PHE A 52 -13.10 15.18 -7.29
CA PHE A 52 -12.46 16.13 -8.21
C PHE A 52 -11.96 17.40 -7.51
N SER A 53 -11.84 17.40 -6.17
CA SER A 53 -11.29 18.53 -5.41
C SER A 53 -9.78 18.66 -5.63
N SER A 54 -9.38 19.32 -6.71
CA SER A 54 -7.98 19.72 -6.95
C SER A 54 -7.80 21.19 -6.59
N ASN A 55 -6.78 21.49 -5.80
CA ASN A 55 -6.35 22.86 -5.52
C ASN A 55 -5.55 23.46 -6.68
N VAL A 56 -5.11 22.62 -7.63
CA VAL A 56 -4.36 23.05 -8.81
C VAL A 56 -5.34 23.37 -9.94
N PRO A 57 -5.33 24.60 -10.49
CA PRO A 57 -6.21 24.99 -11.58
C PRO A 57 -5.86 24.25 -12.88
N MET A 58 -6.87 23.96 -13.69
CA MET A 58 -6.68 23.26 -14.96
C MET A 58 -5.90 24.07 -16.00
N GLN A 59 -6.00 25.40 -15.92
CA GLN A 59 -5.28 26.33 -16.76
C GLN A 59 -4.22 27.06 -15.94
N ARG A 60 -3.07 27.33 -16.58
CA ARG A 60 -2.01 28.11 -15.93
C ARG A 60 -2.51 29.54 -15.64
N PRO A 61 -2.41 30.03 -14.40
CA PRO A 61 -2.74 31.41 -14.07
C PRO A 61 -1.93 32.41 -14.91
N ALA A 62 -2.61 33.40 -15.46
CA ALA A 62 -1.99 34.38 -16.38
C ALA A 62 -0.82 35.14 -15.73
N GLN A 63 -0.86 35.36 -14.42
CA GLN A 63 0.22 36.03 -13.69
C GLN A 63 1.59 35.33 -13.79
N TYR A 64 1.60 34.02 -14.07
CA TYR A 64 2.83 33.25 -14.17
C TYR A 64 3.38 33.17 -15.59
N GLY A 65 2.59 33.54 -16.61
CA GLY A 65 3.02 33.62 -18.01
C GLY A 65 3.86 32.42 -18.47
N THR A 66 5.04 32.71 -19.02
CA THR A 66 6.01 31.71 -19.51
C THR A 66 7.02 31.25 -18.46
N ARG A 67 6.92 31.74 -17.22
CA ARG A 67 7.88 31.41 -16.15
C ARG A 67 7.83 29.92 -15.82
N GLN A 68 9.01 29.30 -15.69
CA GLN A 68 9.11 27.86 -15.45
C GLN A 68 8.82 27.47 -13.99
N PHE A 69 9.21 28.30 -13.02
CA PHE A 69 9.16 27.97 -11.58
C PHE A 69 8.49 29.06 -10.76
N LEU A 70 7.79 28.65 -9.69
CA LEU A 70 7.33 29.55 -8.64
C LEU A 70 8.50 29.88 -7.68
N SER A 71 8.45 31.05 -7.06
CA SER A 71 9.30 31.37 -5.92
C SER A 71 8.82 30.65 -4.66
N ALA A 72 9.68 30.53 -3.65
CA ALA A 72 9.32 29.89 -2.39
C ALA A 72 8.13 30.57 -1.70
N ALA A 73 8.07 31.91 -1.72
CA ALA A 73 6.97 32.68 -1.13
C ALA A 73 5.61 32.42 -1.81
N GLU A 74 5.60 32.26 -3.14
CA GLU A 74 4.36 31.96 -3.88
C GLU A 74 3.86 30.54 -3.63
N ILE A 75 4.77 29.59 -3.37
CA ILE A 75 4.39 28.23 -2.98
C ILE A 75 3.71 28.26 -1.62
N GLU A 76 4.30 28.96 -0.65
CA GLU A 76 3.74 29.12 0.70
C GLU A 76 2.35 29.77 0.67
N GLU A 77 2.14 30.78 -0.19
CA GLU A 77 0.85 31.41 -0.38
C GLU A 77 -0.22 30.46 -0.96
N ILE A 78 0.15 29.60 -1.91
CA ILE A 78 -0.77 28.62 -2.51
C ILE A 78 -1.14 27.52 -1.50
N GLU A 79 -0.20 27.07 -0.68
CA GLU A 79 -0.44 26.04 0.34
C GLU A 79 -1.29 26.56 1.50
N ALA A 80 -1.24 27.86 1.79
CA ALA A 80 -2.05 28.51 2.82
C ALA A 80 -3.52 28.73 2.41
N ARG A 81 -3.87 28.49 1.15
CA ARG A 81 -5.20 28.73 0.58
C ARG A 81 -6.09 27.49 0.60
#